data_AF-A0AA89ABY5-F1
#
_entry.id   AF-A0AA89ABY5-F1
#
_cell.length_a   1.000
_cell.length_b   1.000
_cell.length_c   1.000
_cell.angle_alpha   90.00
_cell.angle_beta   90.00
_cell.angle_gamma   90.00
#
_symmetry.space_group_name_H-M   'P 1'
#
loop_
_entity.id
_entity.type
_entity.pdbx_description
1 polymer ?
#
loop_
_entity_poly.entity_id
_entity_poly.type
_entity_poly.pdbx_seq_one_letter_code
_entity_poly.pdbx_strand_id
1 'polypeptide(L)'
;QSILLHGQQAIWHLSNFIDKHVKVKYNPSGDFKSMHRHISKGSWTFSDQDHGWPASDCTAEALKCCLLFSMMPVEIVGEKTEPTRLYDAVDVLLSLQSKNGGLAAWEPAGSAEWLEVPPMSI
;
A
#
# COMPACT_ATOMS: atom_id res chain seq x y z
N GLN A 1 -19.44 6.24 -29.20
CA GLN A 1 -19.06 4.85 -28.87
C GLN A 1 -17.56 4.68 -28.62
N SER A 2 -16.65 5.18 -29.48
CA SER A 2 -15.19 5.00 -29.30
C SER A 2 -14.60 5.57 -27.98
N ILE A 3 -14.97 6.78 -27.57
CA ILE A 3 -14.46 7.41 -26.33
C ILE A 3 -14.84 6.60 -25.07
N LEU A 4 -16.08 6.09 -25.02
CA LEU A 4 -16.57 5.29 -23.89
C LEU A 4 -15.81 3.96 -23.78
N LEU A 5 -15.54 3.31 -24.93
CA LEU A 5 -14.77 2.07 -24.96
C LEU A 5 -13.33 2.28 -24.49
N HIS A 6 -12.67 3.35 -24.95
CA HIS A 6 -11.32 3.69 -24.48
C HIS A 6 -11.29 4.01 -22.98
N GLY A 7 -12.33 4.70 -22.47
CA GLY A 7 -12.47 4.95 -21.03
C GLY A 7 -12.60 3.67 -20.21
N GLN A 8 -13.40 2.70 -20.68
CA GLN A 8 -13.54 1.40 -20.03
C GLN A 8 -12.24 0.60 -20.05
N GLN A 9 -11.51 0.59 -21.17
CA GLN A 9 -10.19 -0.05 -21.25
C GLN A 9 -9.18 0.58 -20.29
N ALA A 10 -9.19 1.91 -20.12
CA ALA A 10 -8.32 2.58 -19.16
C ALA A 10 -8.60 2.13 -17.72
N ILE A 11 -9.88 2.02 -17.34
CA ILE A 11 -10.28 1.52 -16.01
C ILE A 11 -9.84 0.06 -15.82
N TRP A 12 -10.04 -0.79 -16.83
CA TRP A 12 -9.61 -2.18 -16.79
C TRP A 12 -8.09 -2.31 -16.62
N HIS A 13 -7.30 -1.54 -17.37
CA HIS A 13 -5.84 -1.52 -17.25
C HIS A 13 -5.41 -1.05 -15.86
N LEU A 14 -6.02 0.01 -15.34
CA LEU A 14 -5.69 0.56 -14.03
C LEU A 14 -6.00 -0.43 -12.90
N SER A 15 -7.16 -1.08 -12.94
CA SER A 15 -7.55 -2.11 -11.97
C SER A 15 -6.53 -3.26 -11.93
N ASN A 16 -6.17 -3.81 -13.10
CA ASN A 16 -5.17 -4.87 -13.18
C ASN A 16 -3.78 -4.40 -12.74
N PHE A 17 -3.37 -3.18 -13.12
CA PHE A 17 -2.08 -2.63 -12.73
C PHE A 17 -1.95 -2.53 -11.21
N ILE A 18 -2.93 -1.92 -10.54
CA ILE A 18 -2.93 -1.73 -9.09
C ILE A 18 -2.88 -3.07 -8.35
N ASP A 19 -3.73 -4.04 -8.72
CA ASP A 19 -3.84 -5.27 -7.94
C ASP A 19 -2.81 -6.35 -8.31
N LYS A 20 -2.44 -6.48 -9.58
CA LYS A 20 -1.63 -7.60 -10.08
C LYS A 20 -0.16 -7.23 -10.30
N HIS A 21 0.13 -5.98 -10.64
CA HIS A 21 1.46 -5.54 -11.05
C HIS A 21 2.24 -4.77 -9.98
N VAL A 22 1.60 -3.86 -9.23
CA VAL A 22 2.33 -2.99 -8.28
C VAL A 22 2.11 -3.33 -6.80
N LYS A 23 1.22 -4.28 -6.49
CA LYS A 23 0.99 -4.73 -5.11
C LYS A 23 2.10 -5.68 -4.66
N VAL A 24 2.73 -5.37 -3.52
CA VAL A 24 3.80 -6.18 -2.95
C VAL A 24 3.27 -7.55 -2.54
N LYS A 25 3.88 -8.63 -3.06
CA LYS A 25 3.38 -10.01 -2.91
C LYS A 25 3.94 -10.73 -1.69
N TYR A 26 5.14 -10.35 -1.26
CA TYR A 26 5.89 -11.05 -0.21
C TYR A 26 6.57 -10.03 0.69
N ASN A 27 6.74 -10.38 1.96
CA ASN A 27 7.66 -9.66 2.84
C ASN A 27 9.11 -9.84 2.35
N PRO A 28 10.05 -8.98 2.78
CA PRO A 28 11.46 -9.18 2.46
C PRO A 28 11.94 -10.56 2.95
N SER A 29 12.90 -11.15 2.24
CA SER A 29 13.39 -12.48 2.54
C SER A 29 14.16 -12.54 3.87
N GLY A 30 14.24 -13.73 4.46
CA GLY A 30 14.96 -13.95 5.72
C GLY A 30 14.27 -13.32 6.92
N ASP A 31 15.05 -13.02 7.96
CA ASP A 31 14.58 -12.31 9.14
C ASP A 31 14.62 -10.80 8.90
N PHE A 32 13.63 -10.29 8.17
CA PHE A 32 13.56 -8.88 7.80
C PHE A 32 13.41 -7.94 9.00
N LYS A 33 12.93 -8.43 10.14
CA LYS A 33 12.82 -7.62 11.36
C LYS A 33 14.18 -7.29 11.95
N SER A 34 15.13 -8.23 11.96
CA SER A 34 16.51 -7.93 12.38
C SER A 34 17.25 -7.02 11.40
N MET A 35 16.76 -6.91 10.16
CA MET A 35 17.23 -5.95 9.16
C MET A 35 16.50 -4.60 9.23
N HIS A 36 15.77 -4.32 10.32
CA HIS A 36 15.00 -3.08 10.51
C HIS A 36 13.97 -2.80 9.42
N ARG A 37 13.39 -3.86 8.82
CA ARG A 37 12.28 -3.74 7.88
C ARG A 37 10.96 -4.03 8.57
N HIS A 38 9.93 -3.32 8.14
CA HIS A 38 8.55 -3.59 8.53
C HIS A 38 7.86 -4.58 7.58
N ILE A 39 6.68 -5.07 7.96
CA ILE A 39 5.86 -5.90 7.07
C ILE A 39 5.46 -5.11 5.81
N SER A 40 5.51 -5.76 4.65
CA SER A 40 5.19 -5.14 3.36
C SER A 40 4.31 -6.02 2.46
N LYS A 41 4.08 -7.28 2.80
CA LYS A 41 3.14 -8.12 2.05
C LYS A 41 1.76 -7.45 2.00
N GLY A 42 1.22 -7.32 0.80
CA GLY A 42 -0.08 -6.70 0.54
C GLY A 42 -0.09 -5.18 0.46
N SER A 43 1.04 -4.51 0.66
CA SER A 43 1.14 -3.05 0.59
C SER A 43 1.34 -2.54 -0.84
N TRP A 44 1.36 -1.22 -0.98
CA TRP A 44 1.85 -0.51 -2.16
C TRP A 44 3.03 0.40 -1.78
N THR A 45 4.00 0.46 -2.68
CA THR A 45 5.13 1.40 -2.58
C THR A 45 4.79 2.67 -3.37
N PHE A 46 5.63 3.69 -3.23
CA PHE A 46 5.50 4.91 -4.05
C PHE A 46 5.81 4.66 -5.54
N SER A 47 6.64 3.68 -5.88
CA SER A 47 7.17 3.46 -7.23
C SER A 47 6.60 2.20 -7.88
N ASP A 48 7.17 1.05 -7.56
CA ASP A 48 6.86 -0.25 -8.15
C ASP A 48 6.90 -1.36 -7.09
N GLN A 49 6.52 -2.57 -7.51
CA GLN A 49 6.45 -3.74 -6.63
C GLN A 49 7.83 -4.14 -6.08
N ASP A 50 8.89 -3.97 -6.86
CA ASP A 50 10.22 -4.54 -6.60
C ASP A 50 11.01 -3.67 -5.60
N HIS A 51 10.69 -2.38 -5.51
CA HIS A 51 11.16 -1.53 -4.42
C HIS A 51 10.79 -2.13 -3.05
N GLY A 52 9.60 -2.75 -2.94
CA GLY A 52 9.18 -3.51 -1.76
C GLY A 52 9.12 -2.72 -0.44
N TRP A 53 9.23 -1.39 -0.48
CA TRP A 53 9.19 -0.52 0.69
C TRP A 53 7.81 0.16 0.80
N PRO A 54 6.97 -0.25 1.78
CA PRO A 54 5.57 0.15 1.85
C PRO A 54 5.43 1.60 2.34
N ALA A 55 4.63 2.42 1.65
CA ALA A 55 4.19 3.70 2.20
C ALA A 55 2.74 3.59 2.68
N SER A 56 2.42 4.14 3.85
CA SER A 56 1.07 4.08 4.43
C SER A 56 0.04 4.80 3.56
N ASP A 57 0.37 5.99 3.04
CA ASP A 57 -0.49 6.75 2.15
C ASP A 57 -0.76 6.03 0.82
N CYS A 58 0.28 5.51 0.17
CA CYS A 58 0.19 4.76 -1.08
C CYS A 58 -0.63 3.48 -0.88
N THR A 59 -0.42 2.80 0.26
CA THR A 59 -1.20 1.59 0.61
C THR A 59 -2.67 1.94 0.85
N ALA A 60 -2.98 3.03 1.55
CA ALA A 60 -4.34 3.46 1.81
C ALA A 60 -5.07 3.88 0.52
N GLU A 61 -4.43 4.68 -0.34
CA GLU A 61 -5.03 5.14 -1.60
C GLU A 61 -5.21 3.99 -2.60
N ALA A 62 -4.24 3.07 -2.70
CA ALA A 62 -4.38 1.90 -3.56
C ALA A 62 -5.46 0.93 -3.05
N LEU A 63 -5.54 0.71 -1.73
CA LEU A 63 -6.63 -0.07 -1.12
C LEU A 63 -7.99 0.56 -1.42
N LYS A 64 -8.11 1.89 -1.31
CA LYS A 64 -9.33 2.62 -1.67
C LYS A 64 -9.68 2.46 -3.15
N CYS A 65 -8.70 2.49 -4.05
CA CYS A 65 -8.91 2.19 -5.48
C CYS A 65 -9.45 0.76 -5.69
N CYS A 66 -8.85 -0.24 -5.05
CA CYS A 66 -9.33 -1.63 -5.11
C CYS A 66 -10.79 -1.75 -4.64
N LEU A 67 -11.15 -1.08 -3.53
CA LEU A 67 -12.53 -1.06 -3.03
C LEU A 67 -13.48 -0.38 -4.02
N LEU A 68 -13.09 0.75 -4.62
CA LEU A 68 -13.87 1.42 -5.64
C LEU A 68 -14.10 0.52 -6.87
N PHE A 69 -13.07 -0.15 -7.36
CA PHE A 69 -13.21 -1.10 -8.47
C PHE A 69 -14.10 -2.29 -8.11
N SER A 70 -14.07 -2.76 -6.86
CA SER A 70 -14.94 -3.85 -6.40
C SER A 70 -16.44 -3.50 -6.49
N MET A 71 -16.79 -2.21 -6.45
CA MET A 71 -18.16 -1.72 -6.58
C MET A 71 -18.58 -1.49 -8.04
N MET A 72 -17.66 -1.58 -9.00
CA MET A 72 -17.96 -1.39 -10.42
C MET A 72 -18.43 -2.69 -11.11
N PRO A 73 -19.11 -2.59 -12.27
CA PRO A 73 -19.46 -3.75 -13.09
C PRO A 73 -18.24 -4.52 -13.58
N VAL A 74 -18.31 -5.86 -13.56
CA VAL A 74 -17.20 -6.76 -13.94
C VAL A 74 -16.81 -6.59 -15.41
N GLU A 75 -17.74 -6.15 -16.26
CA GLU A 75 -17.52 -5.86 -17.67
C GLU A 75 -16.59 -4.66 -17.89
N ILE A 76 -16.44 -3.81 -16.88
CA ILE A 76 -15.59 -2.60 -16.92
C ILE A 76 -14.25 -2.87 -16.23
N VAL A 77 -14.26 -3.45 -15.02
CA VAL A 77 -13.03 -3.62 -14.21
C VAL A 77 -12.35 -4.97 -14.36
N GLY A 78 -13.03 -5.94 -14.97
CA GLY A 78 -12.59 -7.33 -15.01
C GLY A 78 -12.77 -8.05 -13.68
N GLU A 79 -11.98 -9.11 -13.49
CA GLU A 79 -11.92 -9.89 -12.25
C GLU A 79 -11.61 -8.98 -11.06
N LYS A 80 -12.47 -9.03 -10.03
CA LYS A 80 -12.32 -8.23 -8.83
C LYS A 80 -11.26 -8.84 -7.92
N THR A 81 -10.56 -7.98 -7.17
CA THR A 81 -9.60 -8.45 -6.17
C THR A 81 -10.29 -9.25 -5.07
N GLU A 82 -9.78 -10.45 -4.81
CA GLU A 82 -10.23 -11.30 -3.71
C GLU A 82 -10.12 -10.56 -2.36
N PRO A 83 -11.18 -10.55 -1.53
CA PRO A 83 -11.18 -9.82 -0.24
C PRO A 83 -10.02 -10.22 0.67
N THR A 84 -9.63 -11.49 0.66
CA THR A 84 -8.50 -12.03 1.45
C THR A 84 -7.18 -11.35 1.11
N ARG A 85 -6.98 -10.93 -0.15
CA ARG A 85 -5.78 -10.19 -0.57
C ARG A 85 -5.80 -8.74 -0.06
N LEU A 86 -6.97 -8.18 0.27
CA LEU A 86 -7.09 -6.83 0.81
C LEU A 86 -6.77 -6.79 2.31
N TYR A 87 -6.95 -7.89 3.04
CA TYR A 87 -6.64 -7.96 4.47
C TYR A 87 -5.17 -7.72 4.77
N ASP A 88 -4.25 -8.25 3.95
CA ASP A 88 -2.82 -7.97 4.11
C ASP A 88 -2.53 -6.45 4.08
N ALA A 89 -3.23 -5.68 3.23
CA ALA A 89 -3.08 -4.22 3.17
C ALA A 89 -3.62 -3.53 4.42
N VAL A 90 -4.75 -4.02 4.95
CA VAL A 90 -5.33 -3.53 6.21
C VAL A 90 -4.39 -3.82 7.38
N ASP A 91 -3.81 -5.01 7.43
CA ASP A 91 -2.84 -5.40 8.47
C ASP A 91 -1.61 -4.48 8.46
N VAL A 92 -1.09 -4.14 7.26
CA VAL A 92 -0.01 -3.15 7.12
C VAL A 92 -0.44 -1.80 7.70
N LEU A 93 -1.59 -1.26 7.31
CA LEU A 93 -2.06 0.04 7.81
C LEU A 93 -2.28 0.05 9.32
N LEU A 94 -2.92 -0.98 9.88
CA LEU A 94 -3.16 -1.09 11.32
C LEU A 94 -1.86 -1.24 12.09
N SER A 95 -0.86 -1.93 11.54
CA SER A 95 0.44 -2.08 12.18
C SER A 95 1.25 -0.77 12.26
N LEU A 96 0.93 0.21 11.42
CA LEU A 96 1.58 1.54 11.39
C LEU A 96 0.88 2.57 12.29
N GLN A 97 -0.26 2.22 12.87
CA GLN A 97 -1.02 3.13 13.74
C GLN A 97 -0.31 3.32 15.08
N SER A 98 -0.07 4.58 15.41
CA SER A 98 0.51 5.02 16.67
C SER A 98 -0.55 5.14 17.77
N LYS A 99 -0.12 5.23 19.03
CA LYS A 99 -1.03 5.36 20.19
C LYS A 99 -1.95 6.59 20.13
N ASN A 100 -1.53 7.64 19.43
CA ASN A 100 -2.31 8.85 19.20
C ASN A 100 -3.29 8.74 18.01
N GLY A 101 -3.37 7.56 17.36
CA GLY A 101 -4.21 7.31 16.19
C GLY A 101 -3.60 7.72 14.85
N GLY A 102 -2.47 8.44 14.84
CA GLY A 102 -1.75 8.80 13.61
C GLY A 102 -1.04 7.61 12.96
N LEU A 103 -0.80 7.67 11.65
CA LEU A 103 -0.03 6.67 10.91
C LEU A 103 1.27 7.29 10.42
N ALA A 104 2.39 6.60 10.65
CA ALA A 104 3.68 6.98 10.10
C ALA A 104 3.82 6.52 8.64
N ALA A 105 4.80 7.09 7.92
CA ALA A 105 4.94 6.87 6.48
C ALA A 105 5.39 5.43 6.13
N TRP A 106 6.48 4.97 6.72
CA TRP A 106 7.17 3.74 6.27
C TRP A 106 7.21 2.63 7.33
N GLU A 107 7.26 3.01 8.60
CA GLU A 107 7.41 2.10 9.74
C GLU A 107 6.71 2.69 10.98
N PRO A 108 6.38 1.87 12.00
CA PRO A 108 5.74 2.38 13.21
C PRO A 108 6.60 3.46 13.89
N ALA A 109 5.97 4.56 14.31
CA ALA A 109 6.67 5.61 15.04
C ALA A 109 7.13 5.08 16.41
N GLY A 110 8.40 4.69 16.49
CA GLY A 110 9.02 4.16 17.70
C GLY A 110 10.16 5.01 18.24
N SER A 111 10.55 6.07 17.53
CA SER A 111 11.61 6.99 17.96
C SER A 111 11.15 7.86 19.12
N ALA A 112 12.08 8.18 20.01
CA ALA A 112 11.84 9.10 21.11
C ALA A 112 12.01 10.55 20.64
N GLU A 113 11.21 11.47 21.18
CA GLU A 113 11.19 12.89 20.80
C GLU A 113 12.57 13.57 20.94
N TRP A 114 13.41 13.11 21.87
CA TRP A 114 14.75 13.69 22.07
C TRP A 114 15.69 13.49 20.88
N LEU A 115 15.38 12.58 19.95
CA LEU A 115 16.16 12.40 18.71
C LEU A 115 16.04 13.59 17.76
N GLU A 116 14.98 14.39 17.88
CA GLU A 116 14.76 15.60 17.10
C GLU A 116 15.40 16.84 17.74
N VAL A 117 15.96 16.70 18.95
CA VAL A 117 16.62 17.82 19.65
C VAL A 117 17.97 18.08 18.98
N PRO A 118 18.20 19.28 18.40
CA PRO A 118 19.48 19.60 17.80
C PRO A 118 20.58 19.56 18.87
N PRO A 119 21.83 19.22 18.51
CA PRO A 119 22.93 19.26 19.46
C PRO A 119 23.00 20.66 20.07
N MET A 120 23.05 20.72 21.40
CA MET A 120 23.25 21.97 22.13
C MET A 120 24.56 22.56 21.62
N SER A 121 24.50 23.73 20.99
CA SER A 121 25.69 24.44 20.51
C SER A 121 26.63 24.66 21.69
N ILE A 122 27.76 23.95 21.68
CA ILE A 122 28.84 24.03 22.69
C ILE A 122 29.69 25.26 22.39
#